data_AF-R5AV03-F1
#
_entry.id   AF-R5AV03-F1
#
_cell.length_a   1.000
_cell.length_b   1.000
_cell.length_c   1.000
_cell.angle_alpha   90.00
_cell.angle_beta   90.00
_cell.angle_gamma   90.00
#
_symmetry.space_group_name_H-M   'P 1'
#
loop_
_entity.id
_entity.type
_entity.pdbx_description
1 polymer ?
#
loop_
_entity_poly.entity_id
_entity_poly.type
_entity_poly.pdbx_seq_one_letter_code
_entity_poly.pdbx_strand_id
1 'polypeptide(L)'
;MYKTFAGKYKCRTRKVNKKYRKNGRFIVTHMTKTGVKERYFYDGGFKRKKPTYKSECDIMPRTIYTAGRTSLVERLKARECELCGATDDLDMHHVRKLKNLQGKESWERHMIARKRKTIAVCRSCHKKIHDGKID
;
A
#
# COMPACT_ATOMS: atom_id res chain seq x y z
N MET A 1 13.95 17.84 2.32
CA MET A 1 15.26 17.17 2.10
C MET A 1 16.41 17.74 2.93
N TYR A 2 16.59 19.06 3.04
CA TYR A 2 17.66 19.63 3.89
C TYR A 2 17.63 19.12 5.35
N LYS A 3 16.44 19.08 5.96
CA LYS A 3 16.23 18.50 7.31
C LYS A 3 16.54 17.01 7.36
N THR A 4 16.25 16.27 6.28
CA THR A 4 16.53 14.83 6.16
C THR A 4 18.04 14.55 6.20
N PHE A 5 18.82 15.31 5.43
CA PHE A 5 20.29 15.22 5.47
C PHE A 5 20.85 15.67 6.82
N ALA A 6 20.32 16.76 7.38
CA ALA A 6 20.70 17.24 8.70
C ALA A 6 20.50 16.16 9.78
N GLY A 7 19.36 15.47 9.77
CA GLY A 7 19.09 14.34 10.65
C GLY A 7 20.05 13.16 10.42
N LYS A 8 20.25 12.76 9.15
CA LYS A 8 21.16 11.65 8.80
C LYS A 8 22.59 11.87 9.28
N TYR A 9 23.12 13.09 9.11
CA TYR A 9 24.49 13.44 9.47
C TYR A 9 24.60 14.10 10.84
N LYS A 10 23.54 14.05 11.67
CA LYS A 10 23.47 14.66 13.01
C LYS A 10 24.06 16.08 13.06
N CYS A 11 23.69 16.92 12.09
CA CYS A 11 24.23 18.28 11.97
C CYS A 11 23.13 19.29 11.66
N ARG A 12 23.43 20.58 11.85
CA ARG A 12 22.48 21.66 11.54
C ARG A 12 22.27 21.77 10.03
N THR A 13 21.05 22.09 9.62
CA THR A 13 20.68 22.32 8.20
C THR A 13 21.57 23.34 7.49
N ARG A 14 22.06 24.37 8.20
CA ARG A 14 23.01 25.36 7.66
C ARG A 14 24.34 24.73 7.22
N LYS A 15 24.87 23.75 7.98
CA LYS A 15 26.10 23.03 7.61
C LYS A 15 25.90 22.19 6.36
N VAL A 16 24.76 21.48 6.29
CA VAL A 16 24.38 20.69 5.10
C VAL A 16 24.24 21.60 3.87
N ASN A 17 23.54 22.72 4.02
CA ASN A 17 23.35 23.66 2.91
C ASN A 17 24.69 24.23 2.42
N LYS A 18 25.58 24.63 3.33
CA LYS A 18 26.93 25.10 2.96
C LYS A 18 27.75 24.03 2.21
N LYS A 19 27.62 22.76 2.61
CA LYS A 19 28.39 21.65 2.02
C LYS A 19 27.93 21.26 0.62
N TYR A 20 26.61 21.18 0.41
CA TYR A 20 26.03 20.63 -0.81
C TYR A 20 25.46 21.69 -1.75
N ARG A 21 25.43 22.97 -1.35
CA ARG A 21 25.02 24.05 -2.25
C ARG A 21 26.20 24.50 -3.11
N LYS A 22 26.08 24.33 -4.42
CA LYS A 22 27.00 24.86 -5.43
C LYS A 22 26.17 25.62 -6.47
N ASN A 23 26.64 26.78 -6.93
CA ASN A 23 25.96 27.60 -7.93
C ASN A 23 24.47 27.86 -7.61
N GLY A 24 24.16 28.15 -6.34
CA GLY A 24 22.80 28.40 -5.86
C GLY A 24 21.88 27.17 -5.75
N ARG A 25 22.34 25.99 -6.19
CA ARG A 25 21.57 24.74 -6.26
C ARG A 25 22.11 23.71 -5.27
N PHE A 26 21.24 22.85 -4.76
CA PHE A 26 21.65 21.74 -3.90
C PHE A 26 22.01 20.52 -4.74
N ILE A 27 23.28 20.12 -4.69
CA ILE A 27 23.87 19.08 -5.54
C ILE A 27 24.45 17.97 -4.66
N VAL A 28 24.10 16.72 -4.98
CA VAL A 28 24.68 15.54 -4.34
C VAL A 28 25.47 14.74 -5.37
N THR A 29 26.74 14.52 -5.10
CA THR A 29 27.60 13.66 -5.92
C THR A 29 27.54 12.22 -5.40
N HIS A 30 27.54 11.25 -6.30
CA HIS A 30 27.55 9.83 -5.97
C HIS A 30 28.35 9.02 -7.00
N MET A 31 28.97 7.94 -6.53
CA MET A 31 29.72 7.01 -7.38
C MET A 31 28.75 6.09 -8.12
N THR A 32 28.96 5.92 -9.42
CA THR A 32 28.28 4.92 -10.24
C THR A 32 29.33 4.04 -10.94
N LYS A 33 28.91 2.90 -11.49
CA LYS A 33 29.81 1.99 -12.24
C LYS A 33 30.54 2.69 -13.40
N THR A 34 29.98 3.77 -13.93
CA THR A 34 30.54 4.56 -15.04
C THR A 34 31.24 5.85 -14.58
N GLY A 35 31.44 6.06 -13.28
CA GLY A 35 32.10 7.25 -12.71
C GLY A 35 31.25 8.08 -11.75
N VAL A 36 31.76 9.25 -11.37
CA VAL A 36 31.07 10.19 -10.46
C VAL A 36 29.93 10.88 -11.21
N LYS A 37 28.70 10.80 -10.66
CA LYS A 37 27.54 11.54 -11.18
C LYS A 37 27.01 12.54 -10.16
N GLU A 38 26.57 13.69 -10.65
CA GLU A 38 25.92 14.72 -9.85
C GLU A 38 24.40 14.64 -10.00
N ARG A 39 23.65 14.81 -8.91
CA ARG A 39 22.19 14.89 -8.91
C ARG A 39 21.73 16.16 -8.21
N TYR A 40 20.92 16.95 -8.91
CA TYR A 40 20.26 18.13 -8.38
C TYR A 40 19.03 17.72 -7.56
N PHE A 41 18.80 18.37 -6.41
CA PHE A 41 17.58 18.12 -5.64
C PHE A 41 16.32 18.57 -6.38
N TYR A 42 16.39 19.73 -7.02
CA TYR A 42 15.28 20.31 -7.77
C TYR A 42 15.80 21.44 -8.66
N ASP A 43 15.48 21.41 -9.95
CA ASP A 43 15.76 22.52 -10.88
C ASP A 43 14.51 23.04 -11.62
N GLY A 44 13.34 22.42 -11.41
CA GLY A 44 12.22 22.54 -12.34
C GLY A 44 11.42 23.83 -12.27
N GLY A 45 11.60 24.64 -11.22
CA GLY A 45 10.75 25.79 -10.92
C GLY A 45 9.28 25.39 -10.67
N PHE A 46 8.61 26.02 -9.71
CA PHE A 46 7.17 25.79 -9.53
C PHE A 46 6.42 26.56 -10.64
N LYS A 47 6.42 26.01 -11.86
CA LYS A 47 5.62 26.57 -12.95
C LYS A 47 4.16 26.51 -12.53
N ARG A 48 3.52 27.68 -12.46
CA ARG A 48 2.08 27.77 -12.21
C ARG A 48 1.38 27.02 -13.34
N LYS A 49 0.72 25.91 -13.01
CA LYS A 49 -0.16 25.23 -13.96
C LYS A 49 -1.30 26.18 -14.28
N LYS A 50 -1.63 26.37 -15.57
CA LYS A 50 -2.85 27.09 -15.93
C LYS A 50 -4.05 26.36 -15.31
N PRO A 51 -5.00 27.06 -14.68
CA PRO A 51 -6.19 26.41 -14.15
C PRO A 51 -6.87 25.67 -15.30
N THR A 52 -7.11 24.37 -15.11
CA THR A 52 -7.85 23.58 -16.09
C THR A 52 -9.32 23.69 -15.71
N TYR A 53 -10.11 24.38 -16.52
CA TYR A 53 -11.56 24.45 -16.35
C TYR A 53 -12.19 23.18 -16.95
N LYS A 54 -12.05 22.06 -16.24
CA LYS A 54 -12.85 20.87 -16.57
C LYS A 54 -14.20 21.03 -15.88
N SER A 55 -15.30 21.03 -16.62
CA SER A 55 -16.67 21.07 -16.08
C SER A 55 -16.98 19.94 -15.11
N GLU A 56 -16.18 18.87 -15.11
CA GLU A 56 -16.31 17.69 -14.26
C GLU A 56 -15.71 17.86 -12.86
N CYS A 57 -15.12 19.00 -12.50
CA CYS A 57 -14.48 19.18 -11.20
C CYS A 57 -15.46 19.10 -10.01
N ASP A 58 -16.74 19.38 -10.24
CA ASP A 58 -17.82 19.27 -9.24
C ASP A 58 -18.55 17.92 -9.28
N ILE A 59 -18.19 17.03 -10.22
CA ILE A 59 -18.74 15.68 -10.25
C ILE A 59 -18.07 14.89 -9.14
N MET A 60 -18.77 14.74 -8.01
CA MET A 60 -18.33 13.85 -6.94
C MET A 60 -18.14 12.44 -7.52
N PRO A 61 -16.94 11.85 -7.40
CA PRO A 61 -16.71 10.49 -7.88
C PRO A 61 -17.65 9.54 -7.13
N ARG A 62 -18.21 8.54 -7.81
CA ARG A 62 -19.01 7.50 -7.15
C ARG A 62 -18.16 6.76 -6.12
N THR A 63 -18.26 7.10 -4.85
CA THR A 63 -17.51 6.49 -3.74
C THR A 63 -18.12 5.18 -3.23
N ILE A 64 -19.11 4.61 -3.92
CA ILE A 64 -19.73 3.32 -3.53
C ILE A 64 -18.68 2.20 -3.41
N TYR A 65 -17.61 2.23 -4.21
CA TYR A 65 -16.51 1.28 -4.11
C TYR A 65 -15.66 1.43 -2.82
N THR A 66 -15.73 2.58 -2.14
CA THR A 66 -15.09 2.82 -0.83
C THR A 66 -16.06 2.71 0.35
N ALA A 67 -17.37 2.68 0.08
CA ALA A 67 -18.43 2.58 1.10
C ALA A 67 -18.61 1.16 1.66
N GLY A 68 -18.11 0.12 0.96
CA GLY A 68 -18.11 -1.27 1.43
C GLY A 68 -17.08 -1.55 2.52
N ARG A 69 -17.27 -0.95 3.71
CA ARG A 69 -16.39 -1.15 4.87
C ARG A 69 -16.89 -2.30 5.73
N THR A 70 -16.46 -3.51 5.37
CA THR A 70 -16.16 -4.51 6.40
C THR A 70 -14.65 -4.58 6.49
N SER A 71 -14.09 -3.70 7.31
CA SER A 71 -12.66 -3.70 7.62
C SER A 71 -12.26 -5.07 8.18
N LEU A 72 -10.97 -5.43 8.05
CA LEU A 72 -10.47 -6.69 8.60
C LEU A 72 -10.79 -6.82 10.10
N VAL A 73 -10.74 -5.68 10.80
CA VAL A 73 -11.05 -5.59 12.23
C VAL A 73 -12.53 -5.87 12.50
N GLU A 74 -13.45 -5.30 11.73
CA GLU A 74 -14.90 -5.56 11.90
C GLU A 74 -15.25 -7.03 11.63
N ARG A 75 -14.57 -7.66 10.66
CA ARG A 75 -14.77 -9.10 10.36
C ARG A 75 -14.30 -10.00 11.49
N LEU A 76 -13.17 -9.70 12.11
CA LEU A 76 -12.70 -10.43 13.29
C LEU A 76 -13.61 -10.18 14.51
N LYS A 77 -14.11 -8.95 14.67
CA LYS A 77 -15.07 -8.61 15.74
C LYS A 77 -16.41 -9.31 15.59
N ALA A 78 -16.84 -9.59 14.36
CA ALA A 78 -18.07 -10.33 14.10
C ALA A 78 -18.03 -11.77 14.65
N ARG A 79 -16.81 -12.33 14.84
CA ARG A 79 -16.58 -13.69 15.37
C ARG A 79 -17.31 -14.79 14.59
N GLU A 80 -17.73 -14.53 13.37
CA GLU A 80 -18.41 -15.48 12.49
C GLU A 80 -17.49 -15.94 11.37
N CYS A 81 -17.29 -17.26 11.26
CA CYS A 81 -16.51 -17.84 10.18
C CYS A 81 -17.19 -17.63 8.82
N GLU A 82 -16.51 -17.03 7.85
CA GLU A 82 -17.10 -16.73 6.54
C GLU A 82 -17.34 -17.97 5.65
N LEU A 83 -16.87 -19.15 6.07
CA LEU A 83 -17.07 -20.42 5.37
C LEU A 83 -18.19 -21.26 6.00
N CYS A 84 -18.15 -21.45 7.31
CA CYS A 84 -19.06 -22.38 8.00
C CYS A 84 -20.05 -21.70 8.96
N GLY A 85 -19.95 -20.38 9.17
CA GLY A 85 -20.82 -19.64 10.10
C GLY A 85 -20.55 -19.92 11.58
N ALA A 86 -19.54 -20.75 11.92
CA ALA A 86 -19.21 -21.05 13.30
C ALA A 86 -18.75 -19.79 14.05
N THR A 87 -19.20 -19.66 15.29
CA THR A 87 -18.82 -18.58 16.21
C THR A 87 -17.68 -19.02 17.12
N ASP A 88 -16.45 -18.75 16.70
CA ASP A 88 -15.23 -19.16 17.41
C ASP A 88 -14.15 -18.08 17.22
N ASP A 89 -12.99 -18.25 17.85
CA ASP A 89 -11.82 -17.42 17.57
C ASP A 89 -11.40 -17.58 16.11
N LEU A 90 -11.43 -16.46 15.38
CA LEU A 90 -11.15 -16.40 13.95
C LEU A 90 -9.70 -16.00 13.68
N ASP A 91 -9.10 -16.70 12.72
CA ASP A 91 -7.81 -16.37 12.14
C ASP A 91 -8.00 -15.84 10.70
N MET A 92 -7.14 -14.89 10.32
CA MET A 92 -7.14 -14.34 8.97
C MET A 92 -6.26 -15.18 8.04
N HIS A 93 -6.89 -15.93 7.14
CA HIS A 93 -6.19 -16.60 6.05
C HIS A 93 -5.85 -15.59 4.94
N HIS A 94 -4.60 -15.61 4.47
CA HIS A 94 -4.08 -14.66 3.48
C HIS A 94 -3.51 -15.38 2.26
N VAL A 95 -3.89 -14.92 1.06
CA VAL A 95 -3.35 -15.41 -0.21
C VAL A 95 -2.52 -14.34 -0.90
N ARG A 96 -1.40 -14.74 -1.53
CA ARG A 96 -0.47 -13.82 -2.22
C ARG A 96 -1.14 -13.06 -3.38
N LYS A 97 -1.84 -13.77 -4.27
CA LYS A 97 -2.48 -13.22 -5.48
C LYS A 97 -3.82 -13.91 -5.76
N LEU A 98 -4.87 -13.13 -6.02
CA LEU A 98 -6.21 -13.65 -6.38
C LEU A 98 -6.21 -14.48 -7.66
N LYS A 99 -5.42 -14.07 -8.67
CA LYS A 99 -5.32 -14.76 -9.96
C LYS A 99 -4.76 -16.18 -9.89
N ASN A 100 -4.22 -16.59 -8.74
CA ASN A 100 -3.67 -17.93 -8.54
C ASN A 100 -4.73 -18.93 -8.05
N LEU A 101 -5.90 -18.44 -7.61
CA LEU A 101 -7.00 -19.29 -7.13
C LEU A 101 -7.74 -19.85 -8.34
N GLN A 102 -8.01 -21.16 -8.35
CA GLN A 102 -8.71 -21.82 -9.46
C GLN A 102 -10.24 -21.69 -9.35
N GLY A 103 -10.75 -21.40 -8.15
CA GLY A 103 -12.18 -21.31 -7.87
C GLY A 103 -12.84 -22.68 -7.74
N LYS A 104 -12.06 -23.74 -7.52
CA LYS A 104 -12.60 -25.10 -7.35
C LYS A 104 -13.18 -25.24 -5.95
N GLU A 105 -12.42 -24.80 -4.96
CA GLU A 105 -12.77 -24.88 -3.54
C GLU A 105 -13.78 -23.82 -3.12
N SER A 106 -14.61 -24.15 -2.15
CA SER A 106 -15.60 -23.23 -1.56
C SER A 106 -14.97 -21.92 -1.05
N TRP A 107 -13.80 -22.01 -0.42
CA TRP A 107 -13.07 -20.84 0.09
C TRP A 107 -12.44 -19.99 -1.01
N GLU A 108 -11.97 -20.60 -2.10
CA GLU A 108 -11.46 -19.88 -3.27
C GLU A 108 -12.57 -19.08 -3.95
N ARG A 109 -13.74 -19.71 -4.14
CA ARG A 109 -14.92 -19.06 -4.73
C ARG A 109 -15.34 -17.85 -3.90
N HIS A 110 -15.34 -17.99 -2.58
CA HIS A 110 -15.69 -16.89 -1.67
C HIS A 110 -14.71 -15.70 -1.80
N MET A 111 -13.41 -15.97 -1.87
CA MET A 111 -12.37 -14.94 -2.04
C MET A 111 -12.44 -14.23 -3.41
N ILE A 112 -12.72 -14.98 -4.47
CA ILE A 112 -12.88 -14.46 -5.83
C ILE A 112 -14.13 -13.56 -5.92
N ALA A 113 -15.27 -14.03 -5.41
CA ALA A 113 -16.52 -13.27 -5.43
C ALA A 113 -16.40 -11.93 -4.69
N ARG A 114 -15.76 -11.94 -3.51
CA ARG A 114 -15.51 -10.72 -2.73
C ARG A 114 -14.36 -9.86 -3.27
N LYS A 115 -13.58 -10.36 -4.24
CA LYS A 115 -12.33 -9.75 -4.74
C LYS A 115 -11.36 -9.38 -3.62
N ARG A 116 -11.23 -10.24 -2.60
CA ARG A 116 -10.39 -10.00 -1.40
C ARG A 116 -9.35 -11.09 -1.22
N LYS A 117 -8.11 -10.71 -0.92
CA LYS A 117 -6.99 -11.61 -0.64
C LYS A 117 -7.02 -12.23 0.76
N THR A 118 -8.06 -11.94 1.54
CA THR A 118 -8.15 -12.35 2.94
C THR A 118 -9.54 -12.87 3.28
N ILE A 119 -9.59 -13.96 4.04
CA ILE A 119 -10.82 -14.58 4.54
C ILE A 119 -10.68 -14.83 6.06
N ALA A 120 -11.74 -14.51 6.81
CA ALA A 120 -11.78 -14.75 8.26
C ALA A 120 -12.38 -16.13 8.50
N VAL A 121 -11.62 -17.03 9.12
CA VAL A 121 -11.99 -18.44 9.26
C VAL A 121 -11.69 -18.94 10.67
N CYS A 122 -12.48 -19.86 11.18
CA CYS A 122 -12.17 -20.55 12.42
C CYS A 122 -10.96 -21.48 12.24
N ARG A 123 -10.34 -21.90 13.35
CA ARG A 123 -9.14 -22.76 13.34
C ARG A 123 -9.32 -24.06 12.55
N SER A 124 -10.48 -24.69 12.62
CA SER A 124 -10.77 -25.94 11.91
C SER A 124 -10.77 -25.74 10.40
N CYS A 125 -11.44 -24.70 9.91
CA CYS A 125 -11.42 -24.31 8.50
C CYS A 125 -10.02 -23.86 8.06
N HIS A 126 -9.31 -23.09 8.89
CA HIS A 126 -7.94 -22.65 8.60
C HIS A 126 -7.02 -23.85 8.35
N LYS A 127 -7.10 -24.87 9.21
CA LYS A 127 -6.33 -26.11 9.06
C LYS A 127 -6.69 -26.86 7.78
N LYS A 128 -7.98 -27.00 7.47
CA LYS A 128 -8.43 -27.66 6.24
C LYS A 128 -7.96 -26.93 4.97
N ILE A 129 -7.88 -25.59 4.98
CA ILE A 129 -7.33 -24.80 3.86
C ILE A 129 -5.85 -25.13 3.65
N HIS A 130 -5.06 -25.19 4.73
CA HIS A 130 -3.63 -25.54 4.64
C HIS A 130 -3.40 -26.99 4.22
N ASP A 131 -4.25 -27.90 4.70
CA ASP A 131 -4.15 -29.32 4.38
C ASP A 131 -4.71 -29.65 2.99
N GLY A 132 -5.38 -28.71 2.30
CA GLY A 132 -6.01 -28.92 0.99
C GLY A 132 -7.17 -29.91 1.02
N LYS A 133 -7.86 -30.05 2.16
CA LYS A 133 -8.93 -31.04 2.42
C LYS A 133 -10.31 -30.39 2.57
N ILE A 134 -10.49 -29.19 2.04
CA ILE A 134 -11.84 -28.65 1.90
C ILE A 134 -12.40 -29.31 0.65
N ASP A 135 -13.65 -29.77 0.74
CA ASP A 135 -14.53 -30.15 -0.38
C ASP A 135 -15.76 -29.24 -0.28
#